data_AF-A0AAV7CF74-F1
#
_entry.id   AF-A0AAV7CF74-F1
#
_cell.length_a   1.000
_cell.length_b   1.000
_cell.length_c   1.000
_cell.angle_alpha   90.00
_cell.angle_beta   90.00
_cell.angle_gamma   90.00
#
_symmetry.space_group_name_H-M   'P 1'
#
loop_
_entity.id
_entity.type
_entity.pdbx_description
1 polymer ?
#
loop_
_entity_poly.entity_id
_entity_poly.type
_entity_poly.pdbx_seq_one_letter_code
_entity_poly.pdbx_strand_id
1 'polypeptide(L)'
;MMKYFQIFLVIIQASFLVADAVTADSNVEIEINETVICTKDLIEVEIPSSFFLTKTPPIYISDLHLNDPECRGRETGDSFIFSIQTNFTDCGTIMVNYV
;
A
#
# COMPACT_ATOMS: atom_id res chain seq x y z
N MET A 1 22.19 46.77 20.80
CA MET A 1 20.94 46.04 20.48
C MET A 1 20.66 45.82 18.99
N MET A 2 21.31 46.51 18.04
CA MET A 2 21.05 46.32 16.59
C MET A 2 21.78 45.13 15.93
N LYS A 3 22.91 44.66 16.48
CA LYS A 3 23.67 43.53 15.89
C LYS A 3 22.94 42.19 16.01
N TYR A 4 22.26 41.95 17.13
CA TYR A 4 21.47 40.74 17.34
C TYR A 4 20.22 40.68 16.45
N PHE A 5 19.63 41.84 16.14
CA PHE A 5 18.47 41.93 15.26
C PHE A 5 18.78 41.50 13.82
N GLN A 6 19.95 41.91 13.30
CA GLN A 6 20.40 41.48 11.97
C GLN A 6 20.75 39.99 11.91
N ILE A 7 21.33 39.43 12.97
CA ILE A 7 21.61 37.99 13.06
C ILE A 7 20.30 37.18 13.08
N PHE A 8 19.29 37.66 13.82
CA PHE A 8 17.97 37.01 13.87
C PHE A 8 17.28 36.97 12.50
N LEU A 9 17.40 38.04 11.71
CA LEU A 9 16.79 38.13 10.38
C LEU A 9 17.39 37.09 9.40
N VAL A 10 18.70 36.84 9.49
CA VAL A 10 19.41 35.87 8.63
C VAL A 10 19.01 34.43 8.98
N ILE A 11 18.75 34.11 10.26
CA ILE A 11 18.33 32.78 10.69
C ILE A 11 16.90 32.46 10.23
N ILE A 12 16.00 33.46 10.25
CA ILE A 12 14.62 33.30 9.77
C ILE A 12 14.57 33.10 8.24
N GLN A 13 15.49 33.72 7.49
CA GLN A 13 15.58 33.51 6.04
C GLN A 13 16.20 32.15 5.67
N ALA A 14 17.10 31.62 6.50
CA ALA A 14 17.72 30.32 6.27
C ALA A 14 16.79 29.12 6.55
N SER A 15 15.67 29.33 7.26
CA SER A 15 14.73 28.27 7.66
C SER A 15 13.58 28.04 6.67
N PHE A 16 13.49 28.83 5.59
CA PHE A 16 12.39 28.78 4.62
C PHE A 16 12.68 27.97 3.35
N LEU A 17 13.75 27.17 3.34
CA LEU A 17 14.07 26.25 2.24
C LEU A 17 13.82 24.79 2.65
N VAL A 18 12.58 24.48 3.02
CA VAL A 18 12.08 23.11 2.87
C VAL A 18 11.20 23.15 1.63
N ALA A 19 11.78 22.86 0.49
CA ALA A 19 11.02 22.60 -0.71
C ALA A 19 10.40 21.21 -0.56
N ASP A 20 9.11 21.14 -0.26
CA ASP A 20 8.35 19.91 -0.42
C ASP A 20 8.36 19.56 -1.91
N ALA A 21 9.20 18.59 -2.28
CA ALA A 21 9.14 17.97 -3.59
C ALA A 21 7.88 17.09 -3.61
N VAL A 22 6.74 17.67 -3.96
CA VAL A 22 5.59 16.91 -4.45
C VAL A 22 6.00 16.36 -5.81
N THR A 23 6.51 15.13 -5.82
CA THR A 23 6.63 14.37 -7.06
C THR A 23 5.23 14.22 -7.63
N ALA A 24 5.04 14.75 -8.83
CA ALA A 24 3.85 14.54 -9.64
C ALA A 24 3.54 13.05 -9.65
N ASP A 25 2.40 12.68 -9.08
CA ASP A 25 1.77 11.38 -9.27
C ASP A 25 1.41 11.28 -10.76
N SER A 26 2.39 10.88 -11.57
CA SER A 26 2.08 10.38 -12.90
C SER A 26 1.33 9.08 -12.66
N ASN A 27 0.00 9.18 -12.58
CA ASN A 27 -0.96 8.08 -12.64
C ASN A 27 -0.83 7.38 -14.01
N VAL A 28 0.34 6.80 -14.27
CA VAL A 28 0.41 5.58 -15.07
C VAL A 28 -0.36 4.60 -14.22
N GLU A 29 -1.62 4.38 -14.59
CA GLU A 29 -2.43 3.30 -14.03
C GLU A 29 -1.71 2.00 -14.38
N ILE A 30 -0.76 1.62 -13.53
CA ILE A 30 -0.13 0.31 -13.59
C ILE A 30 -1.28 -0.64 -13.30
N GLU A 31 -1.71 -1.36 -14.33
CA GLU A 31 -2.70 -2.41 -14.18
C GLU A 31 -2.14 -3.45 -13.21
N ILE A 32 -2.96 -3.86 -12.24
CA ILE A 32 -2.59 -4.94 -11.33
C ILE A 32 -2.58 -6.20 -12.19
N ASN A 33 -1.48 -6.96 -12.14
CA ASN A 33 -1.34 -8.18 -12.90
C ASN A 33 -1.53 -9.38 -11.95
N GLU A 34 -2.72 -9.46 -11.35
CA GLU A 34 -3.06 -10.50 -10.38
C GLU A 34 -3.41 -11.83 -11.03
N THR A 35 -3.26 -12.90 -10.24
CA THR A 35 -3.80 -14.22 -10.55
C THR A 35 -4.79 -14.63 -9.47
N VAL A 36 -6.01 -14.97 -9.87
CA VAL A 36 -7.07 -15.44 -8.97
C VAL A 36 -7.30 -16.92 -9.18
N ILE A 37 -7.11 -17.72 -8.14
CA ILE A 37 -7.28 -19.17 -8.13
C ILE A 37 -8.51 -19.50 -7.30
N CYS A 38 -9.52 -20.08 -7.95
CA CYS A 38 -10.73 -20.56 -7.29
C CYS A 38 -10.82 -22.07 -7.42
N THR A 39 -10.83 -22.76 -6.29
CA THR A 39 -11.10 -24.19 -6.21
C THR A 39 -12.31 -24.42 -5.30
N LYS A 40 -12.67 -25.68 -5.09
CA LYS A 40 -13.80 -26.04 -4.22
C LYS A 40 -13.63 -25.54 -2.77
N ASP A 41 -12.40 -25.50 -2.26
CA ASP A 41 -12.12 -25.25 -0.84
C ASP A 41 -11.12 -24.10 -0.59
N LEU A 42 -10.68 -23.41 -1.66
CA LEU A 42 -9.70 -22.33 -1.62
C LEU A 42 -10.05 -21.24 -2.63
N ILE A 43 -10.04 -19.99 -2.16
CA ILE A 43 -9.87 -18.80 -3.00
C ILE A 43 -8.49 -18.23 -2.66
N GLU A 44 -7.64 -18.09 -3.65
CA GLU A 44 -6.32 -17.49 -3.50
C GLU A 44 -6.12 -16.37 -4.52
N VAL A 45 -5.58 -15.25 -4.07
CA VAL A 45 -5.23 -14.10 -4.91
C VAL A 45 -3.74 -13.87 -4.78
N GLU A 46 -3.03 -13.98 -5.89
CA GLU A 46 -1.61 -13.73 -6.01
C GLU A 46 -1.39 -12.42 -6.76
N ILE A 47 -0.66 -11.49 -6.14
CA ILE A 47 -0.35 -10.18 -6.73
C ILE A 47 1.18 -9.99 -6.69
N PRO A 48 1.83 -9.59 -7.79
CA PRO A 48 3.25 -9.29 -7.79
C PRO A 48 3.61 -8.25 -6.73
N SER A 49 4.59 -8.55 -5.87
CA SER A 49 5.01 -7.65 -4.78
C SER A 49 5.50 -6.30 -5.31
N SER A 50 6.09 -6.29 -6.51
CA SER A 50 6.51 -5.08 -7.22
C SER A 50 5.38 -4.06 -7.43
N PHE A 51 4.13 -4.50 -7.56
CA PHE A 51 2.98 -3.58 -7.67
C PHE A 51 2.86 -2.68 -6.44
N PHE A 52 3.07 -3.24 -5.25
CA PHE A 52 2.99 -2.54 -3.97
C PHE A 52 4.29 -1.81 -3.62
N LEU A 53 5.43 -2.44 -3.89
CA LEU A 53 6.74 -1.90 -3.54
C LEU A 53 7.19 -0.72 -4.42
N THR A 54 6.59 -0.56 -5.60
CA THR A 54 6.84 0.59 -6.48
C THR A 54 6.02 1.83 -6.11
N LYS A 55 5.06 1.72 -5.18
CA LYS A 55 4.32 2.88 -4.66
C LYS A 55 5.21 3.75 -3.79
N THR A 56 4.82 5.01 -3.60
CA THR A 56 5.54 5.97 -2.75
C THR A 56 4.57 6.52 -1.69
N PRO A 57 4.69 6.12 -0.41
CA PRO A 57 5.68 5.18 0.14
C PRO A 57 5.44 3.72 -0.33
N PRO A 58 6.47 2.85 -0.31
CA PRO A 58 6.31 1.42 -0.58
C PRO A 58 5.33 0.79 0.41
N ILE A 59 4.46 -0.08 -0.08
CA ILE A 59 3.50 -0.82 0.74
C ILE A 59 4.03 -2.23 0.94
N TYR A 60 4.18 -2.64 2.21
CA TYR A 60 4.72 -3.97 2.55
C TYR A 60 3.58 -4.94 2.88
N ILE A 61 3.87 -6.24 2.84
CA ILE A 61 2.90 -7.28 3.18
C ILE A 61 2.28 -7.12 4.58
N SER A 62 3.02 -6.52 5.52
CA SER A 62 2.54 -6.21 6.87
C SER A 62 1.40 -5.19 6.92
N ASP A 63 1.25 -4.38 5.87
CA ASP A 63 0.25 -3.33 5.78
C ASP A 63 -1.04 -3.82 5.10
N LEU A 64 -1.01 -5.04 4.54
CA LEU A 64 -2.07 -5.58 3.71
C LEU A 64 -2.85 -6.69 4.44
N HIS A 65 -4.17 -6.58 4.35
CA HIS A 65 -5.11 -7.57 4.86
C HIS A 65 -6.37 -7.57 3.99
N LEU A 66 -7.16 -8.64 4.08
CA LEU A 66 -8.51 -8.69 3.51
C LEU A 66 -9.47 -7.83 4.36
N ASN A 67 -10.78 -7.89 4.13
CA ASN A 67 -11.73 -7.09 4.91
C ASN A 67 -11.69 -7.38 6.42
N ASP A 68 -11.19 -8.54 6.83
CA ASP A 68 -10.81 -8.86 8.20
C ASP A 68 -9.31 -8.59 8.45
N PRO A 69 -8.93 -7.71 9.41
CA PRO A 69 -7.54 -7.41 9.74
C PRO A 69 -6.68 -8.60 10.19
N GLU A 70 -7.31 -9.67 10.70
CA GLU A 70 -6.61 -10.90 11.07
C GLU A 70 -6.24 -11.75 9.83
N CYS A 71 -6.92 -11.52 8.70
CA CYS A 71 -6.64 -12.19 7.43
C CYS A 71 -5.59 -11.46 6.61
N ARG A 72 -4.34 -11.59 7.06
CA ARG A 72 -3.15 -11.01 6.42
C ARG A 72 -2.65 -11.88 5.26
N GLY A 73 -2.02 -11.23 4.30
CA GLY A 73 -1.33 -11.92 3.22
C GLY A 73 0.01 -12.50 3.67
N ARG A 74 0.61 -13.35 2.83
CA ARG A 74 1.98 -13.84 2.97
C ARG A 74 2.80 -13.47 1.73
N GLU A 75 4.08 -13.26 1.92
CA GLU A 75 5.01 -13.11 0.80
C GLU A 75 5.51 -14.50 0.38
N THR A 76 5.58 -14.76 -0.92
CA THR A 76 6.11 -15.99 -1.49
C THR A 76 6.79 -15.67 -2.81
N GLY A 77 8.13 -15.70 -2.81
CA GLY A 77 8.90 -15.25 -3.97
C GLY A 77 8.65 -13.77 -4.27
N ASP A 78 8.29 -13.47 -5.52
CA ASP A 78 8.02 -12.11 -5.99
C ASP A 78 6.52 -11.74 -5.91
N SER A 79 5.76 -12.45 -5.09
CA SER A 79 4.30 -12.29 -4.99
C SER A 79 3.83 -12.17 -3.54
N PHE A 80 2.77 -11.37 -3.36
CA PHE A 80 1.94 -11.33 -2.16
C PHE A 80 0.69 -12.16 -2.39
N ILE A 81 0.43 -13.09 -1.47
CA ILE A 81 -0.61 -14.11 -1.58
C ILE A 81 -1.62 -13.91 -0.45
N PHE A 82 -2.90 -13.80 -0.80
CA PHE A 82 -4.02 -13.80 0.12
C PHE A 82 -4.86 -15.05 -0.12
N SER A 83 -5.25 -15.74 0.94
CA SER A 83 -6.00 -16.98 0.83
C SER A 83 -7.19 -17.01 1.77
N ILE A 84 -8.31 -17.53 1.29
CA ILE A 84 -9.52 -17.83 2.04
C ILE A 84 -9.75 -19.33 1.90
N GLN A 85 -9.65 -20.04 3.01
CA GLN A 85 -9.85 -21.49 3.07
C GLN A 85 -11.20 -21.78 3.72
N THR A 86 -11.91 -22.80 3.23
CA THR A 86 -13.17 -23.34 3.79
C THR A 86 -14.36 -22.36 3.86
N ASN A 87 -15.57 -22.83 3.53
CA ASN A 87 -16.87 -22.12 3.61
C ASN A 87 -17.03 -20.75 2.91
N PHE A 88 -15.96 -20.10 2.45
CA PHE A 88 -15.96 -18.83 1.69
C PHE A 88 -16.75 -17.68 2.34
N THR A 89 -16.99 -17.75 3.65
CA THR A 89 -17.64 -16.71 4.44
C THR A 89 -16.67 -15.97 5.35
N ASP A 90 -15.43 -16.46 5.45
CA ASP A 90 -14.41 -15.93 6.34
C ASP A 90 -13.70 -14.71 5.71
N CYS A 91 -12.90 -14.00 6.52
CA CYS A 91 -12.10 -12.85 6.08
C CYS A 91 -12.91 -11.67 5.49
N GLY A 92 -14.19 -11.55 5.86
CA GLY A 92 -15.11 -10.55 5.33
C GLY A 92 -15.53 -10.82 3.88
N THR A 93 -15.47 -12.08 3.44
CA THR A 93 -15.95 -12.52 2.12
C THR A 93 -17.47 -12.54 2.08
N ILE A 94 -18.05 -12.03 0.99
CA ILE A 94 -19.50 -11.99 0.79
C ILE A 94 -19.87 -12.96 -0.32
N MET A 95 -20.70 -13.95 0.03
CA MET A 95 -21.32 -14.83 -0.95
C MET A 95 -22.53 -14.13 -1.57
N VAL A 96 -22.50 -13.94 -2.89
CA VAL A 96 -23.60 -13.36 -3.65
C VAL A 96 -24.35 -14.47 -4.36
N ASN A 97 -25.64 -14.62 -4.06
CA ASN A 97 -26.52 -15.47 -4.83
C ASN A 97 -27.08 -14.67 -6.01
N TYR A 98 -26.75 -15.10 -7.23
CA TYR A 98 -27.41 -14.62 -8.43
C TYR A 98 -28.76 -15.34 -8.54
N VAL A 99 -29.83 -14.62 -8.24
CA VAL A 99 -31.23 -15.07 -8.40
C VAL A 99 -31.74 -14.64 -9.76
#